data_AF-D4K1J8-F1
#
_entry.id   AF-D4K1J8-F1
#
_cell.length_a   1.000
_cell.length_b   1.000
_cell.length_c   1.000
_cell.angle_alpha   90.00
_cell.angle_beta   90.00
_cell.angle_gamma   90.00
#
_symmetry.space_group_name_H-M   'P 1'
#
loop_
_entity.id
_entity.type
_entity.pdbx_description
1 polymer ?
#
loop_
_entity_poly.entity_id
_entity_poly.type
_entity_poly.pdbx_seq_one_letter_code
_entity_poly.pdbx_strand_id
1 'polypeptide(L)'
;MARRTFLQLTGAAAGAALLAGCGERAESAAESGTEPMVTVLMPGQSDETACVRVSAALSEVTKQKLGFSVSIEQVAPTNYSAELWKRMVCQTMPDLFFLTEDQPLDVYLNQNCILPLSALLEEYPGLKALFSEQQWASRTYYRRIYAVPARAVSMYQIGFLARADWMRELGARPEKITDLDALHDLLMQVRQRRPNAEGVLPDNGQVFPFPELDPLGDTFGILTEESGTTVCQLVCRGCLQQALQNYASVVSGRIDPAECQPAG
;
A
#
# COMPACT_ATOMS: atom_id res chain seq x y z
N MET A 1 23.74 -30.74 57.77
CA MET A 1 23.15 -32.03 57.36
C MET A 1 23.54 -32.28 55.91
N ALA A 2 24.56 -33.12 55.68
CA ALA A 2 24.46 -34.45 55.03
C ALA A 2 24.13 -34.37 53.53
N ARG A 3 25.15 -34.36 52.64
CA ARG A 3 25.85 -35.51 51.97
C ARG A 3 25.12 -35.99 50.69
N ARG A 4 25.70 -35.72 49.51
CA ARG A 4 26.40 -36.67 48.58
C ARG A 4 25.47 -37.74 47.97
N THR A 5 25.33 -37.87 46.65
CA THR A 5 26.12 -38.74 45.74
C THR A 5 25.50 -38.58 44.31
N PHE A 6 26.22 -38.38 43.20
CA PHE A 6 27.20 -39.23 42.48
C PHE A 6 26.59 -40.52 41.90
N LEU A 7 26.39 -40.57 40.57
CA LEU A 7 26.86 -41.67 39.74
C LEU A 7 27.02 -41.22 38.26
N GLN A 8 28.27 -41.25 37.82
CA GLN A 8 28.70 -41.26 36.42
C GLN A 8 28.78 -42.72 35.90
N LEU A 9 29.14 -42.83 34.61
CA LEU A 9 29.78 -43.96 33.91
C LEU A 9 28.82 -45.06 33.45
N THR A 10 28.91 -45.68 32.26
CA THR A 10 29.86 -45.75 31.12
C THR A 10 29.13 -46.65 30.10
N GLY A 11 29.22 -46.52 28.78
CA GLY A 11 30.41 -46.46 27.93
C GLY A 11 30.50 -47.75 27.09
N ALA A 12 30.64 -47.63 25.77
CA ALA A 12 31.36 -48.58 24.92
C ALA A 12 31.58 -47.96 23.54
N ALA A 13 32.85 -47.70 23.22
CA ALA A 13 33.35 -47.30 21.92
C ALA A 13 33.75 -48.54 21.11
N ALA A 14 33.63 -48.43 19.78
CA ALA A 14 34.47 -49.10 18.78
C ALA A 14 34.28 -48.31 17.47
N GLY A 15 35.27 -47.83 16.72
CA GLY A 15 36.72 -47.97 16.78
C GLY A 15 37.28 -48.23 15.38
N ALA A 16 37.72 -47.16 14.68
CA ALA A 16 38.67 -47.09 13.56
C ALA A 16 38.33 -47.85 12.24
N ALA A 17 38.77 -47.46 11.03
CA ALA A 17 39.99 -46.78 10.64
C ALA A 17 39.89 -46.07 9.26
N LEU A 18 40.84 -45.17 9.07
CA LEU A 18 41.14 -44.28 7.95
C LEU A 18 41.51 -45.01 6.65
N LEU A 19 41.18 -44.39 5.49
CA LEU A 19 42.10 -44.29 4.36
C LEU A 19 41.93 -42.93 3.66
N ALA A 20 43.06 -42.25 3.50
CA ALA A 20 43.23 -41.00 2.78
C ALA A 20 43.21 -41.22 1.25
N GLY A 21 42.73 -40.22 0.51
CA GLY A 21 42.84 -40.16 -0.95
C GLY A 21 42.50 -38.76 -1.46
N CYS A 22 43.51 -38.03 -1.91
CA CYS A 22 43.43 -36.67 -2.43
C CYS A 22 42.68 -36.60 -3.76
N GLY A 23 41.94 -35.51 -3.94
CA GLY A 23 41.91 -34.75 -5.18
C GLY A 23 41.19 -35.37 -6.37
N GLU A 24 39.89 -35.12 -6.44
CA GLU A 24 39.32 -34.51 -7.65
C GLU A 24 38.12 -33.69 -7.22
N ARG A 25 38.22 -32.39 -7.49
CA ARG A 25 37.14 -31.43 -7.36
C ARG A 25 36.08 -31.87 -8.36
N ALA A 26 35.12 -32.66 -7.90
CA ALA A 26 33.88 -32.86 -8.61
C ALA A 26 33.21 -31.48 -8.69
N GLU A 27 33.45 -30.78 -9.80
CA GLU A 27 32.55 -29.76 -10.29
C GLU A 27 31.16 -30.36 -10.21
N SER A 28 30.38 -29.82 -9.27
CA SER A 28 28.96 -30.05 -9.21
C SER A 28 28.41 -29.67 -10.58
N ALA A 29 28.06 -30.71 -11.33
CA ALA A 29 27.46 -30.63 -12.63
C ALA A 29 26.31 -29.61 -12.62
N ALA A 30 26.35 -28.74 -13.62
CA ALA A 30 25.33 -27.81 -14.07
C ALA A 30 23.98 -27.93 -13.34
N GLU A 31 23.64 -26.92 -12.55
CA GLU A 31 22.25 -26.51 -12.45
C GLU A 31 21.77 -26.28 -13.88
N SER A 32 20.87 -27.14 -14.34
CA SER A 32 20.02 -26.88 -15.49
C SER A 32 19.32 -25.54 -15.21
N GLY A 33 19.87 -24.47 -15.78
CA GLY A 33 19.53 -23.09 -15.45
C GLY A 33 18.06 -22.80 -15.71
N THR A 34 17.24 -22.95 -14.67
CA THR A 34 15.91 -22.37 -14.64
C THR A 34 16.14 -20.85 -14.65
N GLU A 35 15.73 -20.18 -15.72
CA GLU A 35 15.83 -18.72 -15.80
C GLU A 35 15.20 -18.10 -14.53
N PRO A 36 15.88 -17.16 -13.85
CA PRO A 36 15.38 -16.61 -12.60
C PRO A 36 14.01 -15.98 -12.83
N MET A 37 13.06 -16.26 -11.93
CA MET A 37 11.71 -15.71 -11.96
C MET A 37 11.50 -14.80 -10.76
N VAL A 38 11.11 -13.56 -11.02
CA VAL A 38 10.76 -12.56 -10.02
C VAL A 38 9.25 -12.55 -9.84
N THR A 39 8.79 -12.78 -8.63
CA THR A 39 7.38 -12.74 -8.23
C THR A 39 6.99 -11.36 -7.74
N VAL A 40 5.87 -10.84 -8.25
CA VAL A 40 5.36 -9.50 -7.92
C VAL A 40 3.92 -9.62 -7.43
N LEU A 41 3.66 -9.16 -6.20
CA LEU A 41 2.30 -9.07 -5.67
C LEU A 41 1.85 -7.61 -5.65
N MET A 42 0.66 -7.33 -6.19
CA MET A 42 0.11 -5.97 -6.20
C MET A 42 -1.39 -5.94 -5.96
N PRO A 43 -1.94 -4.84 -5.42
CA PRO A 43 -3.38 -4.67 -5.32
C PRO A 43 -3.98 -4.55 -6.73
N GLY A 44 -5.09 -5.25 -6.97
CA GLY A 44 -5.78 -5.21 -8.26
C GLY A 44 -6.97 -6.17 -8.34
N GLN A 45 -7.76 -6.01 -9.39
CA GLN A 45 -8.99 -6.79 -9.65
C GLN A 45 -8.96 -7.44 -11.04
N SER A 46 -7.77 -7.56 -11.64
CA SER A 46 -7.64 -8.20 -12.95
C SER A 46 -7.85 -9.70 -12.82
N ASP A 47 -8.45 -10.31 -13.85
CA ASP A 47 -8.53 -11.76 -13.91
C ASP A 47 -7.15 -12.41 -14.17
N GLU A 48 -7.07 -13.72 -13.93
CA GLU A 48 -5.85 -14.51 -14.11
C GLU A 48 -5.31 -14.43 -15.55
N THR A 49 -6.20 -14.39 -16.55
CA THR A 49 -5.79 -14.33 -17.96
C THR A 49 -5.07 -13.01 -18.29
N ALA A 50 -5.53 -11.91 -17.69
CA ALA A 50 -4.89 -10.61 -17.81
C ALA A 50 -3.53 -10.61 -17.09
N CYS A 51 -3.44 -11.16 -15.87
CA CYS A 51 -2.19 -11.28 -15.12
C CYS A 51 -1.15 -12.11 -15.89
N VAL A 52 -1.54 -13.25 -16.46
CA VAL A 52 -0.66 -14.10 -17.29
C VAL A 52 -0.18 -13.35 -18.53
N ARG A 53 -1.08 -12.67 -19.23
CA ARG A 53 -0.73 -11.89 -20.43
C ARG A 53 0.26 -10.76 -20.11
N VAL A 54 0.03 -10.01 -19.03
CA VAL A 54 0.93 -8.92 -18.62
C VAL A 54 2.27 -9.48 -18.15
N SER A 55 2.27 -10.58 -17.40
CA SER A 55 3.50 -11.27 -16.95
C SER A 55 4.35 -11.74 -18.12
N ALA A 56 3.74 -12.30 -19.17
CA ALA A 56 4.43 -12.69 -20.39
C ALA A 56 5.06 -11.49 -21.12
N ALA A 57 4.29 -10.42 -21.30
CA ALA A 57 4.78 -9.20 -21.95
C ALA A 57 5.92 -8.53 -21.17
N LEU A 58 5.83 -8.47 -19.83
CA LEU A 58 6.92 -7.99 -18.99
C LEU A 58 8.15 -8.90 -19.09
N SER A 59 7.92 -10.22 -19.03
CA SER A 59 8.99 -11.22 -19.12
C SER A 59 9.77 -11.12 -20.42
N GLU A 60 9.13 -10.85 -21.56
CA GLU A 60 9.86 -10.63 -22.81
C GLU A 60 10.87 -9.48 -22.71
N VAL A 61 10.47 -8.36 -22.08
CA VAL A 61 11.33 -7.18 -21.91
C VAL A 61 12.41 -7.44 -20.87
N THR A 62 12.07 -8.02 -19.72
CA THR A 62 13.01 -8.25 -18.63
C THR A 62 14.00 -9.35 -18.96
N LYS A 63 13.63 -10.38 -19.71
CA LYS A 63 14.58 -11.39 -20.19
C LYS A 63 15.63 -10.77 -21.10
N GLN A 64 15.20 -9.96 -22.06
CA GLN A 64 16.11 -9.32 -23.02
C GLN A 64 17.07 -8.33 -22.36
N LYS A 65 16.59 -7.57 -21.36
CA LYS A 65 17.37 -6.48 -20.74
C LYS A 65 18.09 -6.87 -19.47
N LEU A 66 17.52 -7.76 -18.68
CA LEU A 66 17.89 -8.03 -17.28
C LEU A 66 18.09 -9.53 -16.99
N GLY A 67 17.75 -10.43 -17.92
CA GLY A 67 18.00 -11.87 -17.79
C GLY A 67 17.04 -12.64 -16.87
N PHE A 68 15.88 -12.07 -16.52
CA PHE A 68 14.88 -12.75 -15.67
C PHE A 68 13.46 -12.65 -16.21
N SER A 69 12.60 -13.57 -15.77
CA SER A 69 11.14 -13.56 -16.01
C SER A 69 10.40 -12.88 -14.87
N VAL A 70 9.19 -12.40 -15.12
CA VAL A 70 8.32 -11.80 -14.10
C VAL A 70 6.98 -12.54 -14.06
N SER A 71 6.51 -12.84 -12.84
CA SER A 71 5.16 -13.34 -12.57
C SER A 71 4.41 -12.37 -11.67
N ILE A 72 3.31 -11.81 -12.16
CA ILE A 72 2.46 -10.87 -11.43
C ILE A 72 1.24 -11.59 -10.90
N GLU A 73 0.98 -11.39 -9.61
CA GLU A 73 -0.24 -11.77 -8.93
C GLU A 73 -0.97 -10.52 -8.42
N GLN A 74 -2.30 -10.51 -8.58
CA GLN A 74 -3.15 -9.46 -8.05
C GLN A 74 -4.07 -9.98 -6.96
N VAL A 75 -4.19 -9.20 -5.88
CA VAL A 75 -5.16 -9.44 -4.82
C VAL A 75 -6.07 -8.22 -4.74
N ALA A 76 -7.38 -8.48 -4.58
CA ALA A 76 -8.38 -7.45 -4.37
C ALA A 76 -7.90 -6.43 -3.32
N PRO A 77 -7.95 -5.11 -3.57
CA PRO A 77 -7.45 -4.10 -2.64
C PRO A 77 -8.01 -4.26 -1.22
N THR A 78 -9.29 -4.63 -1.08
CA THR A 78 -9.96 -4.88 0.20
C THR A 78 -9.34 -6.01 1.02
N ASN A 79 -8.68 -6.97 0.37
CA ASN A 79 -8.09 -8.15 1.00
C ASN A 79 -6.55 -8.14 0.98
N TYR A 80 -5.95 -7.19 0.28
CA TYR A 80 -4.52 -7.13 0.02
C TYR A 80 -3.70 -7.15 1.31
N SER A 81 -4.07 -6.32 2.29
CA SER A 81 -3.33 -6.20 3.53
C SER A 81 -3.30 -7.49 4.35
N ALA A 82 -4.44 -8.18 4.42
CA ALA A 82 -4.56 -9.45 5.12
C ALA A 82 -3.78 -10.57 4.42
N GLU A 83 -3.81 -10.62 3.09
CA GLU A 83 -3.09 -11.63 2.31
C GLU A 83 -1.57 -11.43 2.37
N LEU A 84 -1.08 -10.18 2.30
CA LEU A 84 0.35 -9.90 2.44
C LEU A 84 0.85 -10.24 3.86
N TRP A 85 0.07 -9.90 4.90
CA TRP A 85 0.39 -10.31 6.28
C TRP A 85 0.48 -11.83 6.42
N LYS A 86 -0.48 -12.57 5.86
CA LYS A 86 -0.48 -14.03 5.86
C LYS A 86 0.78 -14.59 5.18
N ARG A 87 1.19 -14.04 4.03
CA ARG A 87 2.41 -14.46 3.34
C ARG A 87 3.66 -14.21 4.16
N MET A 88 3.71 -13.09 4.86
CA MET A 88 4.81 -12.77 5.78
C MET A 88 4.93 -13.82 6.89
N VAL A 89 3.81 -14.12 7.58
CA VAL A 89 3.79 -15.12 8.67
C VAL A 89 4.11 -16.52 8.15
N CYS A 90 3.63 -16.87 6.96
CA CYS A 90 3.88 -18.16 6.32
C CYS A 90 5.25 -18.24 5.61
N GLN A 91 6.08 -17.19 5.64
CA GLN A 91 7.37 -17.14 4.96
C GLN A 91 7.29 -17.41 3.44
N THR A 92 6.22 -16.90 2.81
CA THR A 92 5.92 -17.04 1.38
C THR A 92 5.79 -15.67 0.71
N MET A 93 6.58 -14.70 1.18
CA MET A 93 6.60 -13.35 0.62
C MET A 93 7.04 -13.38 -0.85
N PRO A 94 6.44 -12.54 -1.71
CA PRO A 94 6.93 -12.34 -3.07
C PRO A 94 8.28 -11.59 -3.05
N ASP A 95 9.00 -11.63 -4.17
CA ASP A 95 10.26 -10.89 -4.34
C ASP A 95 10.01 -9.37 -4.34
N LEU A 96 8.91 -8.93 -4.94
CA LEU A 96 8.44 -7.55 -4.94
C LEU A 96 6.98 -7.48 -4.52
N PHE A 97 6.65 -6.49 -3.70
CA PHE A 97 5.26 -6.21 -3.32
C PHE A 97 5.02 -4.71 -3.16
N PHE A 98 3.75 -4.34 -3.27
CA PHE A 98 3.29 -2.99 -3.04
C PHE A 98 3.00 -2.75 -1.54
N LEU A 99 3.36 -1.58 -1.02
CA LEU A 99 2.99 -1.14 0.32
C LEU A 99 1.84 -0.15 0.21
N THR A 100 0.72 -0.46 0.86
CA THR A 100 -0.43 0.44 0.96
C THR A 100 -0.32 1.35 2.18
N GLU A 101 -1.20 2.34 2.28
CA GLU A 101 -1.29 3.25 3.44
C GLU A 101 -1.50 2.49 4.76
N ASP A 102 -2.33 1.44 4.75
CA ASP A 102 -2.60 0.59 5.92
C ASP A 102 -1.43 -0.31 6.35
N GLN A 103 -0.29 -0.22 5.67
CA GLN A 103 0.85 -1.13 5.85
C GLN A 103 2.12 -0.34 6.17
N PRO A 104 2.36 -0.03 7.45
CA PRO A 104 3.57 0.69 7.84
C PRO A 104 4.79 -0.21 7.59
N LEU A 105 5.89 0.42 7.15
CA LEU A 105 7.10 -0.29 6.70
C LEU A 105 7.81 -0.99 7.87
N ASP A 106 7.67 -0.46 9.08
CA ASP A 106 8.31 -0.93 10.31
C ASP A 106 7.94 -2.37 10.68
N VAL A 107 6.71 -2.79 10.39
CA VAL A 107 6.24 -4.17 10.57
C VAL A 107 7.14 -5.15 9.82
N TYR A 108 7.45 -4.86 8.56
CA TYR A 108 8.27 -5.71 7.72
C TYR A 108 9.76 -5.63 8.05
N LEU A 109 10.22 -4.46 8.53
CA LEU A 109 11.58 -4.29 9.06
C LEU A 109 11.80 -5.18 10.29
N ASN A 110 10.88 -5.14 11.25
CA ASN A 110 10.99 -5.86 12.51
C ASN A 110 10.94 -7.38 12.32
N GLN A 111 10.25 -7.86 11.27
CA GLN A 111 10.19 -9.27 10.90
C GLN A 111 11.36 -9.71 9.99
N ASN A 112 12.30 -8.80 9.67
CA ASN A 112 13.40 -9.03 8.72
C ASN A 112 12.93 -9.55 7.35
N CYS A 113 11.78 -9.09 6.86
CA CYS A 113 11.17 -9.55 5.61
C CYS A 113 11.50 -8.65 4.41
N ILE A 114 12.24 -7.56 4.60
CA ILE A 114 12.64 -6.64 3.53
C ILE A 114 14.13 -6.33 3.55
N LEU A 115 14.68 -6.15 2.35
CA LEU A 115 16.11 -5.91 2.16
C LEU A 115 16.42 -4.40 2.19
N PRO A 116 17.50 -3.97 2.88
CA PRO A 116 17.99 -2.61 2.74
C PRO A 116 18.48 -2.37 1.30
N LEU A 117 17.94 -1.34 0.65
CA LEU A 117 18.21 -1.00 -0.74
C LEU A 117 19.33 0.03 -0.91
N SER A 118 19.83 0.65 0.16
CA SER A 118 20.80 1.76 0.09
C SER A 118 22.00 1.48 -0.82
N ALA A 119 22.66 0.32 -0.65
CA ALA A 119 23.82 -0.05 -1.45
C ALA A 119 23.44 -0.37 -2.90
N LEU A 120 22.34 -1.10 -3.12
CA LEU A 120 21.83 -1.40 -4.45
C LEU A 120 21.50 -0.11 -5.22
N LEU A 121 20.93 0.89 -4.56
CA LEU A 121 20.58 2.15 -5.20
C LEU A 121 21.80 3.01 -5.57
N GLU A 122 23.00 2.74 -5.05
CA GLU A 122 24.23 3.41 -5.49
C GLU A 122 24.65 2.95 -6.90
N GLU A 123 24.33 1.70 -7.26
CA GLU A 123 24.61 1.15 -8.60
C GLU A 123 23.65 1.67 -9.67
N TYR A 124 22.47 2.17 -9.26
CA TYR A 124 21.42 2.66 -10.15
C TYR A 124 21.05 4.13 -9.88
N PRO A 125 21.97 5.09 -10.13
CA PRO A 125 21.75 6.51 -9.83
C PRO A 125 20.57 7.13 -10.61
N GLY A 126 20.26 6.57 -11.79
CA GLY A 126 19.10 6.98 -12.59
C GLY A 126 17.77 6.79 -11.87
N LEU A 127 17.65 5.75 -11.02
CA LEU A 127 16.45 5.53 -10.23
C LEU A 127 16.33 6.55 -9.09
N LYS A 128 17.44 6.88 -8.41
CA LYS A 128 17.46 7.92 -7.36
C LYS A 128 17.01 9.27 -7.90
N ALA A 129 17.41 9.62 -9.12
CA ALA A 129 17.09 10.89 -9.77
C ALA A 129 15.59 11.06 -10.12
N LEU A 130 14.77 9.99 -10.07
CA LEU A 130 13.34 10.07 -10.38
C LEU A 130 12.49 10.65 -9.24
N PHE A 131 13.02 10.72 -8.02
CA PHE A 131 12.27 11.10 -6.83
C PHE A 131 13.00 12.18 -6.03
N SER A 132 12.24 13.01 -5.32
CA SER A 132 12.80 14.05 -4.46
C SER A 132 13.47 13.47 -3.21
N GLU A 133 14.35 14.25 -2.59
CA GLU A 133 14.95 13.87 -1.29
C GLU A 133 13.89 13.58 -0.23
N GLN A 134 12.78 14.33 -0.22
CA GLN A 134 11.66 14.10 0.71
C GLN A 134 11.00 12.74 0.48
N GLN A 135 10.82 12.32 -0.77
CA GLN A 135 10.26 11.00 -1.09
C GLN A 135 11.19 9.86 -0.68
N TRP A 136 12.51 10.05 -0.81
CA TRP A 136 13.48 9.08 -0.31
C TRP A 136 13.57 9.07 1.23
N ALA A 137 13.45 10.23 1.86
CA ALA A 137 13.42 10.37 3.31
C ALA A 137 12.23 9.60 3.92
N SER A 138 11.05 9.65 3.29
CA SER A 138 9.87 8.91 3.75
C SER A 138 10.00 7.38 3.64
N ARG A 139 11.07 6.88 3.01
CA ARG A 139 11.37 5.44 2.88
C ARG A 139 12.67 5.05 3.58
N THR A 140 13.21 5.94 4.42
CA THR A 140 14.47 5.77 5.13
C THR A 140 14.24 5.47 6.61
N TYR A 141 14.73 4.31 7.07
CA TYR A 141 14.68 3.90 8.48
C TYR A 141 16.07 3.52 8.92
N TYR A 142 16.46 3.83 10.15
CA TYR A 142 17.79 3.53 10.67
C TYR A 142 18.93 3.93 9.71
N ARG A 143 18.77 5.08 9.03
CA ARG A 143 19.69 5.63 8.00
C ARG A 143 19.88 4.74 6.75
N ARG A 144 18.94 3.85 6.47
CA ARG A 144 18.93 3.00 5.27
C ARG A 144 17.58 3.09 4.55
N ILE A 145 17.62 3.03 3.23
CA ILE A 145 16.41 3.04 2.38
C ILE A 145 15.93 1.61 2.26
N TYR A 146 14.62 1.38 2.42
CA TYR A 146 14.03 0.03 2.38
C TYR A 146 12.91 -0.14 1.35
N ALA A 147 12.45 0.94 0.74
CA ALA A 147 11.41 0.90 -0.28
C ALA A 147 11.69 1.95 -1.36
N VAL A 148 11.26 1.65 -2.58
CA VAL A 148 11.26 2.60 -3.69
C VAL A 148 9.95 3.37 -3.67
N PRO A 149 9.96 4.72 -3.64
CA PRO A 149 8.73 5.50 -3.71
C PRO A 149 7.94 5.17 -4.98
N ALA A 150 6.62 5.04 -4.86
CA ALA A 150 5.76 5.07 -6.02
C ALA A 150 5.68 6.52 -6.54
N ARG A 151 5.47 6.72 -7.85
CA ARG A 151 5.12 8.02 -8.42
C ARG A 151 3.67 8.39 -8.06
N ALA A 152 3.42 8.52 -6.76
CA ALA A 152 2.18 9.08 -6.24
C ALA A 152 2.25 10.61 -6.30
N VAL A 153 1.10 11.24 -6.50
CA VAL A 153 0.97 12.68 -6.36
C VAL A 153 1.33 13.09 -4.93
N SER A 154 2.17 14.11 -4.78
CA SER A 154 2.57 14.63 -3.46
C SER A 154 1.43 15.33 -2.71
N MET A 155 0.34 15.63 -3.44
CA MET A 155 -0.91 16.15 -2.93
C MET A 155 -2.03 15.41 -3.63
N TYR A 156 -2.96 14.85 -2.86
CA TYR A 156 -4.25 14.42 -3.38
C TYR A 156 -5.27 15.51 -3.10
N GLN A 157 -6.15 15.76 -4.07
CA GLN A 157 -7.35 16.55 -3.87
C GLN A 157 -8.53 15.61 -4.01
N ILE A 158 -9.42 15.63 -3.02
CA ILE A 158 -10.69 14.92 -3.09
C ILE A 158 -11.59 15.71 -4.05
N GLY A 159 -12.20 15.02 -5.00
CA GLY A 159 -13.08 15.63 -5.97
C GLY A 159 -14.04 14.62 -6.59
N PHE A 160 -14.98 15.13 -7.37
CA PHE A 160 -15.97 14.31 -8.05
C PHE A 160 -15.53 14.02 -9.49
N LEU A 161 -15.64 12.76 -9.89
CA LEU A 161 -15.51 12.35 -11.28
C LEU A 161 -16.90 12.31 -11.93
N ALA A 162 -17.11 13.14 -12.94
CA ALA A 162 -18.36 13.22 -13.67
C ALA A 162 -18.24 12.60 -15.06
N ARG A 163 -19.32 11.96 -15.52
CA ARG A 163 -19.45 11.46 -16.88
C ARG A 163 -19.37 12.60 -17.90
N ALA A 164 -18.31 12.60 -18.71
CA ALA A 164 -18.02 13.68 -19.65
C ALA A 164 -19.14 13.91 -20.69
N ASP A 165 -19.85 12.84 -21.08
CA ASP A 165 -20.96 12.94 -22.01
C ASP A 165 -22.18 13.63 -21.39
N TRP A 166 -22.47 13.39 -20.10
CA TRP A 166 -23.56 14.03 -19.37
C TRP A 166 -23.28 15.51 -19.14
N MET A 167 -22.04 15.84 -18.77
CA MET A 167 -21.60 17.23 -18.61
C MET A 167 -21.78 18.02 -19.92
N ARG A 168 -21.40 17.42 -21.07
CA ARG A 168 -21.55 18.04 -22.39
C ARG A 168 -23.02 18.26 -22.77
N GLU A 169 -23.88 17.28 -22.50
CA GLU A 169 -25.32 17.35 -22.81
C GLU A 169 -26.05 18.43 -22.02
N LEU A 170 -25.64 18.63 -20.76
CA LEU A 170 -26.18 19.67 -19.88
C LEU A 170 -25.53 21.04 -20.12
N GLY A 171 -24.45 21.11 -20.89
CA GLY A 171 -23.64 22.33 -21.04
C GLY A 171 -22.94 22.74 -19.74
N ALA A 172 -22.82 21.82 -18.78
CA ALA A 172 -22.19 22.04 -17.50
C ALA A 172 -20.67 22.13 -17.65
N ARG A 173 -20.05 23.03 -16.88
CA ARG A 173 -18.60 23.25 -16.89
C ARG A 173 -18.04 22.84 -15.53
N PRO A 174 -17.16 21.82 -15.44
CA PRO A 174 -16.60 21.36 -14.17
C PRO A 174 -15.97 22.48 -13.35
N GLU A 175 -15.36 23.46 -14.00
CA GLU A 175 -14.65 24.58 -13.36
C GLU A 175 -15.59 25.53 -12.61
N LYS A 176 -16.91 25.43 -12.85
CA LYS A 176 -17.94 26.22 -12.15
C LYS A 176 -18.53 25.48 -10.95
N ILE A 177 -18.17 24.23 -10.73
CA ILE A 177 -18.69 23.39 -9.64
C ILE A 177 -17.65 23.42 -8.53
N THR A 178 -17.70 24.47 -7.72
CA THR A 178 -16.70 24.76 -6.68
C THR A 178 -17.18 24.45 -5.27
N ASP A 179 -18.47 24.12 -5.12
CA ASP A 179 -19.11 23.85 -3.84
C ASP A 179 -20.21 22.78 -3.98
N LEU A 180 -20.76 22.36 -2.84
CA LEU A 180 -21.75 21.29 -2.77
C LEU A 180 -23.13 21.70 -3.29
N ASP A 181 -23.46 23.00 -3.25
CA ASP A 181 -24.73 23.51 -3.78
C ASP A 181 -24.72 23.45 -5.31
N ALA A 182 -23.63 23.88 -5.95
CA ALA A 182 -23.42 23.75 -7.39
C ALA A 182 -23.40 22.28 -7.84
N LEU A 183 -22.85 21.38 -7.01
CA LEU A 183 -22.93 19.94 -7.26
C LEU A 183 -24.36 19.42 -7.16
N HIS A 184 -25.11 19.84 -6.14
CA HIS A 184 -26.51 19.47 -5.95
C HIS A 184 -27.35 19.88 -7.16
N ASP A 185 -27.19 21.13 -7.62
CA ASP A 185 -27.88 21.65 -8.80
C ASP A 185 -27.58 20.86 -10.07
N LEU A 186 -26.31 20.44 -10.26
CA LEU A 186 -25.94 19.56 -11.35
C LEU A 186 -26.67 18.20 -11.24
N LEU A 187 -26.66 17.58 -10.07
CA LEU A 187 -27.30 16.28 -9.85
C LEU A 187 -28.81 16.35 -10.07
N MET A 188 -29.46 17.45 -9.69
CA MET A 188 -30.87 17.68 -9.95
C MET A 188 -31.16 17.79 -11.45
N GLN A 189 -30.31 18.48 -12.23
CA GLN A 189 -30.44 18.55 -13.69
C GLN A 189 -30.24 17.18 -14.35
N VAL A 190 -29.26 16.39 -13.88
CA VAL A 190 -29.05 15.01 -14.33
C VAL A 190 -30.30 14.17 -14.06
N ARG A 191 -30.87 14.25 -12.85
CA ARG A 191 -32.07 13.50 -12.46
C ARG A 191 -33.29 13.86 -13.31
N GLN A 192 -33.47 15.14 -13.62
CA GLN A 192 -34.57 15.61 -14.47
C GLN A 192 -34.51 15.03 -15.89
N ARG A 193 -33.31 15.00 -16.50
CA ARG A 193 -33.14 14.42 -17.84
C ARG A 193 -33.04 12.91 -17.84
N ARG A 194 -32.56 12.32 -16.74
CA ARG A 194 -32.29 10.90 -16.58
C ARG A 194 -32.88 10.42 -15.24
N PRO A 195 -34.20 10.17 -15.19
CA PRO A 195 -34.88 9.73 -13.96
C PRO A 195 -34.48 8.33 -13.46
N ASN A 196 -33.58 7.62 -14.16
CA ASN A 196 -32.98 6.36 -13.70
C ASN A 196 -31.46 6.47 -13.43
N ALA A 197 -30.88 7.68 -13.55
CA ALA A 197 -29.48 7.86 -13.21
C ALA A 197 -29.28 7.68 -11.70
N GLU A 198 -28.27 6.89 -11.35
CA GLU A 198 -27.71 6.85 -10.01
C GLU A 198 -26.96 8.16 -9.76
N GLY A 199 -27.01 8.64 -8.51
CA GLY A 199 -26.42 9.92 -8.10
C GLY A 199 -24.90 9.82 -7.96
N VAL A 200 -24.37 10.38 -6.88
CA VAL A 200 -22.95 10.23 -6.56
C VAL A 200 -22.69 8.81 -6.10
N LEU A 201 -21.88 8.09 -6.86
CA LEU A 201 -21.36 6.79 -6.46
C LEU A 201 -20.17 7.01 -5.52
N PRO A 202 -20.19 6.44 -4.31
CA PRO A 202 -19.07 6.57 -3.39
C PRO A 202 -17.83 5.84 -3.93
N ASP A 203 -16.66 6.42 -3.73
CA ASP A 203 -15.40 5.71 -3.89
C ASP A 203 -15.11 4.93 -2.60
N ASN A 204 -14.83 3.63 -2.69
CA ASN A 204 -14.68 2.73 -1.54
C ASN A 204 -15.80 2.82 -0.47
N GLY A 205 -17.05 3.12 -0.89
CA GLY A 205 -18.18 3.22 0.02
C GLY A 205 -18.28 4.54 0.80
N GLN A 206 -17.37 5.49 0.55
CA GLN A 206 -17.41 6.83 1.11
C GLN A 206 -17.75 7.89 0.03
N VAL A 207 -18.77 8.72 0.27
CA VAL A 207 -19.12 9.85 -0.62
C VAL A 207 -18.23 11.06 -0.36
N PHE A 208 -17.84 11.23 0.90
CA PHE A 208 -16.79 12.11 1.34
C PHE A 208 -15.83 11.23 2.12
N PRO A 209 -14.59 11.02 1.65
CA PRO A 209 -13.55 10.69 2.58
C PRO A 209 -13.57 11.86 3.57
N PHE A 210 -13.90 11.60 4.83
CA PHE A 210 -13.35 12.48 5.84
C PHE A 210 -11.85 12.49 5.54
N PRO A 211 -11.17 13.65 5.48
CA PRO A 211 -9.73 13.65 5.62
C PRO A 211 -9.49 13.11 7.02
N GLU A 212 -9.52 11.79 7.11
CA GLU A 212 -9.32 11.01 8.30
C GLU A 212 -7.98 11.51 8.80
N LEU A 213 -8.08 12.18 9.95
CA LEU A 213 -7.04 12.42 10.92
C LEU A 213 -5.71 11.87 10.43
N ASP A 214 -4.86 12.73 9.87
CA ASP A 214 -3.48 12.39 9.53
C ASP A 214 -2.93 11.59 10.71
N PRO A 215 -2.70 10.27 10.55
CA PRO A 215 -2.37 9.43 11.68
C PRO A 215 -0.99 9.75 12.26
N LEU A 216 -0.30 10.78 11.72
CA LEU A 216 1.09 11.13 12.00
C LEU A 216 2.01 9.92 11.84
N GLY A 217 1.55 8.93 11.07
CA GLY A 217 2.27 7.72 10.78
C GLY A 217 3.21 7.94 9.60
N ASP A 218 3.82 6.85 9.16
CA ASP A 218 4.76 6.86 8.03
C ASP A 218 4.10 7.20 6.67
N THR A 219 2.79 7.47 6.69
CA THR A 219 1.97 7.90 5.56
C THR A 219 1.67 9.39 5.71
N PHE A 220 2.39 10.22 4.95
CA PHE A 220 2.22 11.68 4.83
C PHE A 220 2.25 12.51 6.12
N GLY A 221 3.40 13.11 6.44
CA GLY A 221 3.47 14.17 7.45
C GLY A 221 4.82 14.36 8.12
N ILE A 222 5.92 14.50 7.37
CA ILE A 222 7.20 14.90 8.00
C ILE A 222 7.13 16.41 8.29
N LEU A 223 6.93 16.78 9.56
CA LEU A 223 7.23 18.12 10.04
C LEU A 223 8.75 18.30 10.05
N THR A 224 9.29 18.95 9.01
CA THR A 224 10.75 19.06 8.83
C THR A 224 11.42 20.16 9.65
N GLU A 225 10.68 20.99 10.41
CA GLU A 225 11.28 22.10 11.16
C GLU A 225 10.56 22.36 12.50
N GLU A 226 11.29 22.26 13.61
CA GLU A 226 10.81 22.58 14.97
C GLU A 226 10.72 24.09 15.26
N SER A 227 10.99 24.96 14.28
CA SER A 227 11.00 26.42 14.49
C SER A 227 10.12 27.15 13.48
N GLY A 228 8.90 27.51 13.88
CA GLY A 228 8.07 28.49 13.17
C GLY A 228 6.70 28.01 12.69
N THR A 229 6.37 26.73 12.77
CA THR A 229 5.08 26.23 12.28
C THR A 229 3.96 26.50 13.29
N THR A 230 3.10 27.46 12.99
CA THR A 230 1.81 27.56 13.68
C THR A 230 0.92 26.45 13.14
N VAL A 231 0.49 25.53 14.01
CA VAL A 231 -0.55 24.54 13.67
C VAL A 231 -1.84 25.31 13.41
N CYS A 232 -2.08 25.67 12.15
CA CYS A 232 -3.40 26.06 11.70
C CYS A 232 -4.23 24.79 11.68
N GLN A 233 -4.98 24.53 12.74
CA GLN A 233 -6.03 23.54 12.74
C GLN A 233 -7.00 23.93 11.62
N LEU A 234 -6.83 23.32 10.43
CA LEU A 234 -7.69 23.45 9.25
C LEU A 234 -8.98 22.67 9.48
N VAL A 235 -9.53 22.79 10.68
CA VAL A 235 -10.88 22.40 10.98
C VAL A 235 -11.64 23.70 11.03
N CYS A 236 -12.39 23.99 9.97
CA CYS A 236 -13.38 25.05 10.00
C CYS A 236 -14.22 24.83 11.27
N ARG A 237 -14.15 25.75 12.22
CA ARG A 237 -14.74 25.59 13.57
C ARG A 237 -16.22 25.18 13.51
N GLY A 238 -16.92 25.58 12.44
CA GLY A 238 -18.29 25.16 12.14
C GLY A 238 -18.44 23.68 11.77
N CYS A 239 -17.53 23.11 10.98
CA CYS A 239 -17.59 21.71 10.56
C CYS A 239 -17.35 20.74 11.73
N LEU A 240 -16.45 21.08 12.67
CA LEU A 240 -16.24 20.26 13.87
C LEU A 240 -17.49 20.25 14.76
N GLN A 241 -18.14 21.41 14.89
CA GLN A 241 -19.32 21.53 15.73
C GLN A 241 -20.51 20.79 15.13
N GLN A 242 -20.68 20.85 13.80
CA GLN A 242 -21.70 20.08 13.07
C GLN A 242 -21.43 18.57 13.16
N ALA A 243 -20.17 18.15 13.00
CA ALA A 243 -19.78 16.74 13.09
C ALA A 243 -19.96 16.19 14.51
N LEU A 244 -19.61 16.96 15.55
CA LEU A 244 -19.83 16.58 16.95
C LEU A 244 -21.32 16.55 17.30
N GLN A 245 -22.14 17.45 16.76
CA GLN A 245 -23.59 17.45 16.94
C GLN A 245 -24.25 16.24 16.25
N ASN A 246 -23.84 15.92 15.02
CA ASN A 246 -24.32 14.75 14.28
C ASN A 246 -23.89 13.44 14.94
N TYR A 247 -22.67 13.40 15.50
CA TYR A 247 -22.20 12.23 16.24
C TYR A 247 -22.95 12.06 17.56
N ALA A 248 -23.23 13.15 18.28
CA ALA A 248 -24.01 13.12 19.52
C ALA A 248 -25.49 12.76 19.31
N SER A 249 -26.11 13.16 18.19
CA SER A 249 -27.50 12.81 17.87
C SER A 249 -27.65 11.33 17.49
N VAL A 250 -26.67 10.78 16.75
CA VAL A 250 -26.63 9.36 16.38
C VAL A 250 -26.37 8.46 17.59
N VAL A 251 -25.50 8.86 18.52
CA VAL A 251 -25.19 8.08 19.73
C VAL A 251 -26.31 8.16 20.78
N SER A 252 -27.11 9.22 20.80
CA SER A 252 -28.19 9.40 21.79
C SER A 252 -29.58 8.93 21.34
N GLY A 253 -29.72 8.41 20.12
CA GLY A 253 -30.96 7.78 19.64
C GLY A 253 -32.18 8.71 19.57
N ARG A 254 -31.99 10.03 19.48
CA ARG A 254 -33.06 11.00 19.31
C ARG A 254 -32.93 11.68 17.95
N ILE A 255 -33.59 11.13 16.95
CA ILE A 255 -33.98 11.87 15.76
C ILE A 255 -35.45 12.26 15.97
N ASP A 256 -35.71 13.55 16.13
CA ASP A 256 -37.06 14.09 16.22
C ASP A 256 -37.67 14.11 14.80
N PRO A 257 -38.78 13.42 14.54
CA PRO A 257 -39.38 13.33 13.21
C PRO A 257 -39.90 14.66 12.63
N ALA A 258 -39.80 15.78 13.38
CA ALA A 258 -40.17 17.11 12.91
C ALA A 258 -39.12 17.83 12.04
N GLU A 259 -37.86 17.37 11.98
CA GLU A 259 -36.81 18.01 11.15
C GLU A 259 -36.85 17.58 9.66
N CYS A 260 -37.71 16.63 9.29
CA CYS A 260 -37.97 16.26 7.90
C CYS A 260 -39.23 16.95 7.37
N GLN A 261 -39.18 18.27 7.17
CA GLN A 261 -40.07 18.94 6.21
C GLN A 261 -39.29 19.90 5.31
N PRO A 262 -39.60 19.93 4.01
CA PRO A 262 -38.86 20.77 3.06
C PRO A 262 -39.25 22.24 3.27
N ALA A 263 -38.26 23.09 3.51
CA ALA A 263 -38.46 24.53 3.36
C ALA A 263 -38.44 24.86 1.85
N GLY A 264 -39.51 25.50 1.38
CA GLY A 264 -39.66 25.97 0.00
C GLY A 264 -38.89 27.24 -0.31
#